data_AF-A0A7J9HL49-F1
#
_entry.id   AF-A0A7J9HL49-F1
#
_cell.length_a   1.000
_cell.length_b   1.000
_cell.length_c   1.000
_cell.angle_alpha   90.00
_cell.angle_beta   90.00
_cell.angle_gamma   90.00
#
_symmetry.space_group_name_H-M   'P 1'
#
loop_
_entity.id
_entity.type
_entity.pdbx_description
1 polymer ?
#
loop_
_entity_poly.entity_id
_entity_poly.type
_entity_poly.pdbx_seq_one_letter_code
_entity_poly.pdbx_strand_id
1 'polypeptide(L)' 'MVMQMPEKFNKYWAEYSLILSCAAILNPCYKLNYVQYCFTTIYNAHASNFVQIILNNIKLLFNEYVKNSKSMSSSLAK' A
#
# COMPACT_ATOMS: atom_id res chain seq x y z
N MET A 1 -9.58 -27.51 11.43
CA MET A 1 -9.82 -26.06 11.31
C MET A 1 -8.53 -25.23 11.36
N VAL A 2 -7.61 -25.48 12.31
CA VAL A 2 -6.34 -24.72 12.41
C VAL A 2 -5.37 -24.99 11.24
N MET A 3 -5.29 -26.23 10.72
CA MET A 3 -4.31 -26.57 9.67
C MET A 3 -4.56 -25.89 8.31
N GLN A 4 -5.78 -25.42 8.02
CA GLN A 4 -6.13 -24.74 6.76
C GLN A 4 -5.98 -23.22 6.82
N MET A 5 -5.75 -22.64 8.02
CA MET A 5 -5.57 -21.20 8.18
C MET A 5 -4.35 -20.66 7.43
N PRO A 6 -3.18 -21.35 7.40
CA PRO A 6 -2.01 -20.86 6.68
C PRO A 6 -2.24 -20.79 5.16
N GLU A 7 -2.91 -21.78 4.56
CA GLU A 7 -3.22 -21.77 3.14
C GLU A 7 -4.13 -20.59 2.77
N LYS A 8 -5.21 -20.40 3.52
CA LYS A 8 -6.12 -19.27 3.29
C LYS A 8 -5.41 -17.94 3.51
N PHE A 9 -4.61 -17.84 4.57
CA PHE A 9 -3.82 -16.64 4.84
C PHE A 9 -2.88 -16.32 3.69
N ASN A 10 -2.09 -17.28 3.23
CA ASN A 10 -1.16 -17.08 2.13
C ASN A 10 -1.87 -16.66 0.83
N LYS A 11 -3.03 -17.25 0.53
CA LYS A 11 -3.87 -16.84 -0.59
C LYS A 11 -4.27 -15.37 -0.49
N TYR A 12 -4.90 -14.98 0.61
CA TYR A 12 -5.37 -13.59 0.78
C TYR A 12 -4.21 -12.60 0.91
N TRP A 13 -3.12 -13.00 1.54
CA TRP A 13 -1.92 -12.17 1.64
C TRP A 13 -1.33 -11.89 0.26
N ALA A 14 -1.23 -12.89 -0.61
CA ALA A 14 -0.75 -12.71 -1.98
C ALA A 14 -1.67 -11.77 -2.79
N GLU A 15 -2.99 -11.88 -2.63
CA GLU A 15 -3.97 -11.06 -3.37
C GLU A 15 -4.09 -9.62 -2.84
N TYR A 16 -3.99 -9.41 -1.52
CA TYR A 16 -4.36 -8.14 -0.88
C TYR A 16 -3.21 -7.40 -0.18
N SER A 17 -2.00 -7.94 -0.15
CA SER A 17 -0.86 -7.29 0.54
C SER A 17 -0.56 -5.88 0.04
N LEU A 18 -0.76 -5.60 -1.25
CA LEU A 18 -0.56 -4.26 -1.81
C LEU A 18 -1.54 -3.24 -1.25
N ILE A 19 -2.85 -3.49 -1.34
CA ILE A 19 -3.89 -2.56 -0.84
C ILE A 19 -3.78 -2.38 0.67
N LEU A 20 -3.49 -3.45 1.41
CA LEU A 20 -3.29 -3.41 2.85
C LEU A 20 -2.07 -2.54 3.22
N SER A 21 -0.98 -2.65 2.46
CA SER A 21 0.20 -1.82 2.64
C SER A 21 -0.08 -0.34 2.35
N CYS A 22 -0.84 -0.04 1.30
CA CYS A 22 -1.27 1.31 1.00
C CYS A 22 -2.13 1.89 2.13
N ALA A 23 -3.11 1.12 2.63
CA ALA A 23 -3.96 1.52 3.75
C ALA A 23 -3.16 1.74 5.04
N ALA A 24 -2.18 0.89 5.31
CA ALA A 24 -1.28 1.06 6.46
C ALA A 24 -0.48 2.36 6.36
N ILE A 25 0.11 2.68 5.19
CA ILE A 25 0.92 3.91 5.03
C ILE A 25 0.07 5.18 5.08
N LEU A 26 -1.17 5.13 4.59
CA LEU A 26 -2.10 6.25 4.68
C LEU A 26 -2.64 6.46 6.10
N ASN A 27 -2.51 5.47 6.98
CA ASN A 27 -2.86 5.61 8.38
C ASN A 27 -1.80 6.47 9.09
N PRO A 28 -2.18 7.57 9.77
CA PRO A 28 -1.24 8.50 10.42
C PRO A 28 -0.25 7.83 11.40
N CYS A 29 -0.64 6.69 11.97
CA CYS A 29 0.15 5.96 12.95
C CYS A 29 1.31 5.17 12.33
N TYR A 30 1.26 4.83 11.04
CA TYR A 30 2.26 3.97 10.41
C TYR A 30 2.95 4.69 9.26
N LYS A 31 4.27 4.52 9.18
CA LYS A 31 5.10 5.10 8.11
C LYS A 31 5.53 4.01 7.13
N LEU A 32 5.97 4.43 5.94
CA LEU A 32 6.58 3.55 4.93
C LEU A 32 7.65 2.62 5.53
N ASN A 33 8.43 3.12 6.48
CA ASN A 33 9.48 2.35 7.17
C ASN A 33 8.93 1.10 7.88
N TYR A 34 7.71 1.17 8.42
CA TYR A 34 7.07 0.02 9.07
C TYR A 34 6.73 -1.07 8.04
N VAL A 35 6.13 -0.69 6.91
CA VAL A 35 5.84 -1.62 5.81
C VAL A 35 7.14 -2.19 5.25
N GLN A 36 8.19 -1.36 5.07
CA GLN A 36 9.49 -1.83 4.64
C GLN A 36 10.07 -2.89 5.58
N TYR A 37 10.01 -2.65 6.90
CA TYR A 37 10.45 -3.62 7.90
C TYR A 37 9.67 -4.94 7.81
N CYS A 38 8.33 -4.89 7.68
CA CYS A 38 7.49 -6.08 7.51
C CYS A 38 7.90 -6.89 6.27
N PHE A 39 8.04 -6.23 5.11
CA PHE A 39 8.40 -6.92 3.87
C PHE A 39 9.83 -7.45 3.89
N THR A 40 10.78 -6.75 4.50
CA THR A 40 12.16 -7.27 4.69
C THR A 40 12.15 -8.53 5.55
N THR A 41 11.32 -8.58 6.59
CA THR A 41 11.21 -9.76 7.46
C THR A 41 10.58 -10.95 6.75
N ILE A 42 9.58 -10.74 5.89
CA ILE A 42 8.85 -11.82 5.20
C ILE A 42 9.58 -12.31 3.94
N TYR A 43 10.14 -11.39 3.15
CA TYR A 43 10.62 -11.67 1.79
C TYR A 43 12.12 -11.48 1.59
N ASN A 44 12.84 -10.99 2.61
CA ASN A 44 14.28 -10.82 2.60
C ASN A 44 14.78 -10.10 1.32
N ALA A 45 15.50 -10.80 0.44
CA ALA A 45 16.04 -10.24 -0.80
C ALA A 45 14.98 -9.67 -1.76
N HIS A 46 13.74 -10.18 -1.75
CA HIS A 46 12.67 -9.72 -2.63
C HIS A 46 11.91 -8.50 -2.09
N ALA A 47 12.16 -8.10 -0.83
CA ALA A 47 11.42 -7.04 -0.17
C ALA A 47 11.49 -5.69 -0.92
N SER A 48 12.64 -5.36 -1.48
CA SER A 48 12.84 -4.10 -2.22
C SER A 48 11.84 -3.94 -3.36
N ASN A 49 11.59 -5.01 -4.11
CA ASN A 49 10.66 -4.99 -5.24
C ASN A 49 9.23 -4.67 -4.78
N PHE A 50 8.76 -5.32 -3.71
CA PHE A 50 7.44 -5.06 -3.15
C PHE A 50 7.31 -3.64 -2.62
N VAL A 51 8.31 -3.16 -1.88
CA VAL A 51 8.31 -1.80 -1.32
C VAL A 51 8.29 -0.74 -2.44
N GLN A 52 9.02 -0.95 -3.53
CA GLN A 52 8.97 -0.06 -4.70
C GLN A 52 7.59 -0.06 -5.37
N ILE A 53 6.96 -1.23 -5.54
CA ILE A 53 5.61 -1.32 -6.08
C ILE A 53 4.62 -0.55 -5.20
N ILE A 54 4.67 -0.72 -3.87
CA ILE A 54 3.81 -0.02 -2.92
C ILE A 54 4.02 1.50 -3.00
N LEU A 55 5.28 1.94 -2.97
CA LEU A 55 5.63 3.36 -3.05
C LEU A 55 5.14 4.01 -4.35
N ASN A 56 5.29 3.32 -5.48
CA ASN A 56 4.81 3.80 -6.77
C ASN A 56 3.29 3.93 -6.80
N ASN A 57 2.56 2.96 -6.25
CA ASN A 57 1.10 3.01 -6.15
C ASN A 57 0.62 4.18 -5.28
N ILE A 58 1.25 4.42 -4.13
CA ILE A 58 0.90 5.58 -3.28
C ILE A 58 1.17 6.90 -3.99
N LYS A 59 2.30 7.02 -4.69
CA LYS A 59 2.61 8.24 -5.48
C LYS A 59 1.58 8.46 -6.58
N LEU A 60 1.15 7.41 -7.27
CA LEU A 60 0.09 7.49 -8.28
C LEU A 60 -1.23 7.97 -7.67
N LEU A 61 -1.65 7.36 -6.55
CA LEU A 61 -2.86 7.77 -5.83
C LEU A 61 -2.79 9.24 -5.38
N PHE A 62 -1.64 9.66 -4.86
CA PHE A 62 -1.42 11.05 -4.46
C PHE A 62 -1.50 12.01 -5.64
N ASN A 63 -0.87 11.67 -6.77
CA ASN A 63 -0.89 12.51 -7.97
C ASN A 63 -2.31 12.67 -8.52
N GLU A 64 -3.10 11.59 -8.57
CA GLU A 64 -4.51 11.64 -8.96
C GLU A 64 -5.34 12.49 -7.98
N TYR A 65 -5.11 12.35 -6.68
CA TYR A 65 -5.76 13.21 -5.67
C TYR A 65 -5.43 14.71 -5.90
N VAL A 66 -4.17 15.05 -6.11
CA VAL A 66 -3.73 16.44 -6.37
C VAL A 66 -4.31 16.99 -7.67
N LYS A 67 -4.42 16.17 -8.72
CA LYS A 67 -5.04 16.56 -9.98
C LYS A 67 -6.52 16.85 -9.80
N ASN A 68 -7.23 15.99 -9.07
CA ASN A 68 -8.66 16.14 -8.80
C ASN A 68 -8.96 17.34 -7.90
N SER A 69 -8.11 17.63 -6.90
CA SER A 69 -8.27 18.81 -6.04
C SER A 69 -8.10 20.13 -6.81
N LYS A 70 -7.12 20.20 -7.73
CA LYS A 70 -6.93 21.37 -8.60
C LYS A 70 -8.11 21.58 -9.55
N SER A 71 -8.62 20.51 -10.14
CA SER A 71 -9.82 20.56 -10.99
C SER A 71 -11.02 21.12 -10.21
N MET A 72 -11.26 20.61 -9.01
CA MET A 72 -12.36 21.08 -8.14
C MET A 72 -12.24 22.57 -7.79
N SER A 73 -11.02 23.05 -7.48
CA SER A 73 -10.78 24.47 -7.21
C SER A 73 -11.06 25.38 -8.41
N SER A 74 -10.86 24.90 -9.63
CA SER A 74 -11.15 25.66 -10.85
C SER A 74 -12.65 25.70 -11.20
N SER A 75 -13.41 24.68 -10.78
CA SER A 75 -14.86 24.61 -10.94
C SER A 75 -15.61 25.44 -9.90
N LEU A 76 -15.09 25.57 -8.68
CA LEU A 76 -15.68 26.39 -7.61
C LEU A 76 -15.40 27.90 -7.77
N ALA A 77 -14.39 28.27 -8.57
CA ALA A 77 -14.02 29.65 -8.85
C ALA A 77 -14.76 30.27 -10.06
N LYS A 78 -15.70 29.53 -10.66
CA LYS A 78 -16.65 30.00 -11.67
C LYS A 78 -18.02 30.17 -11.04
#